data_AF-A0A8J6QTG3-F1
#
_entry.id   AF-A0A8J6QTG3-F1
#
_cell.length_a   1.000
_cell.length_b   1.000
_cell.length_c   1.000
_cell.angle_alpha   90.00
_cell.angle_beta   90.00
_cell.angle_gamma   90.00
#
_symmetry.space_group_name_H-M   'P 1'
#
loop_
_entity.id
_entity.type
_entity.pdbx_description
1 polymer ?
#
loop_
_entity_poly.entity_id
_entity_poly.type
_entity_poly.pdbx_seq_one_letter_code
_entity_poly.pdbx_strand_id
1 'polypeptide(L)'
;MNLFAVLSIVLLHHKENHMEQSDLIFYYHFLVMAIIAATAIVALGGILQIGIFKAVSDSYKKILVGALLVELTAAFIGVYQTLPKLEFKKAEKYAMEIKYSDLITGYVDRIQGYQRSCFDSFHEPNRLASFFRCEGYVNTYTVLSDLTQQNGFQDAVTVWLDTLNDEKRSCISSYDSIQAVFSECKSVLGRYHRNKSASNGIGKGELYVSVDKNHYEGVASYYFPKETRPVILQISGRMIDDQHISFRFDQSASAIEFNSRYIPRDPASFEVCLKQNESGLYEGKMIIGEGFQCGESNIDEYKSIATVSVREIL
;
A
#
# COMPACT_ATOMS: atom_id res chain seq x y z
N MET A 1 24.40 -31.18 -34.84
CA MET A 1 24.25 -29.71 -34.75
C MET A 1 23.91 -29.38 -33.31
N ASN A 2 24.79 -28.64 -32.62
CA ASN A 2 24.70 -28.42 -31.18
C ASN A 2 23.55 -27.46 -30.85
N LEU A 3 22.46 -27.98 -30.27
CA LEU A 3 21.29 -27.21 -29.85
C LEU A 3 21.67 -26.04 -28.91
N PHE A 4 22.71 -26.24 -28.09
CA PHE A 4 23.32 -25.22 -27.23
C PHE A 4 23.96 -24.05 -27.99
N ALA A 5 24.53 -24.29 -29.17
CA ALA A 5 25.15 -23.24 -29.98
C ALA A 5 24.08 -22.35 -30.65
N VAL A 6 22.96 -22.95 -31.08
CA VAL A 6 21.82 -22.19 -31.63
C VAL A 6 21.13 -21.38 -30.53
N LEU A 7 20.94 -21.96 -29.34
CA LEU A 7 20.38 -21.24 -28.19
C LEU A 7 21.25 -20.05 -27.76
N SER A 8 22.57 -20.24 -27.77
CA SER A 8 23.53 -19.18 -27.39
C SER A 8 23.52 -18.03 -28.40
N ILE A 9 23.37 -18.31 -29.69
CA ILE A 9 23.32 -17.28 -30.74
C ILE A 9 22.01 -16.48 -30.67
N VAL A 10 20.86 -17.14 -30.40
CA VAL A 10 19.58 -16.44 -30.22
C VAL A 10 19.57 -15.57 -28.95
N LEU A 11 20.15 -16.07 -27.85
CA LEU A 11 20.28 -15.29 -26.60
C LEU A 11 21.30 -14.14 -26.70
N LEU A 12 22.34 -14.27 -27.52
CA LEU A 12 23.36 -13.22 -27.70
C LEU A 12 22.94 -12.11 -28.68
N HIS A 13 22.06 -12.39 -29.64
CA HIS A 13 21.60 -11.39 -30.62
C HIS A 13 20.40 -10.56 -30.17
N HIS A 14 19.79 -10.90 -29.02
CA HIS A 14 18.64 -10.17 -28.48
C HIS A 14 18.98 -9.31 -27.26
N LYS A 15 20.23 -8.81 -27.20
CA LYS A 15 20.78 -8.15 -26.01
C LYS A 15 20.52 -6.64 -25.91
N GLU A 16 19.59 -6.07 -26.69
CA GLU A 16 19.37 -4.61 -26.65
C GLU A 16 17.92 -4.12 -26.82
N ASN A 17 16.93 -5.02 -26.84
CA ASN A 17 15.53 -4.63 -26.76
C ASN A 17 14.96 -5.10 -25.43
N HIS A 18 14.24 -4.22 -24.74
CA HIS A 18 13.45 -4.57 -23.56
C HIS A 18 12.51 -5.71 -23.92
N MET A 19 12.87 -6.93 -23.50
CA MET A 19 12.06 -8.13 -23.70
C MET A 19 10.74 -7.93 -22.95
N GLU A 20 9.62 -7.93 -23.65
CA GLU A 20 8.32 -7.79 -23.01
C GLU A 20 8.04 -9.05 -22.16
N GLN A 21 7.28 -8.91 -21.07
CA GLN A 21 7.01 -10.03 -20.16
C GLN A 21 6.30 -11.21 -20.85
N SER A 22 5.55 -10.95 -21.92
CA SER A 22 4.96 -11.92 -22.84
C SER A 22 6.00 -12.82 -23.51
N ASP A 23 7.15 -12.25 -23.92
CA ASP A 23 8.25 -13.00 -24.54
C ASP A 23 8.85 -13.98 -23.55
N LEU A 24 8.99 -13.58 -22.27
CA LEU A 24 9.58 -14.40 -21.22
C LEU A 24 8.74 -15.66 -20.92
N ILE A 25 7.40 -15.53 -20.98
CA ILE A 25 6.46 -16.64 -20.84
C ILE A 25 6.58 -17.59 -22.03
N PHE A 26 6.60 -17.05 -23.25
CA PHE A 26 6.79 -17.84 -24.46
C PHE A 26 8.10 -18.62 -24.42
N TYR A 27 9.20 -17.97 -24.03
CA TYR A 27 10.51 -18.61 -23.88
C TYR A 27 10.53 -19.69 -22.81
N TYR A 28 9.90 -19.48 -21.65
CA TYR A 28 9.82 -20.50 -20.60
C TYR A 28 9.06 -21.75 -21.09
N HIS A 29 7.89 -21.56 -21.70
CA HIS A 29 7.12 -22.67 -22.26
C HIS A 29 7.91 -23.36 -23.37
N PHE A 30 8.45 -22.61 -24.33
CA PHE A 30 9.25 -23.16 -25.42
C PHE A 30 10.49 -23.94 -24.92
N LEU A 31 11.16 -23.48 -23.87
CA LEU A 31 12.31 -24.15 -23.29
C LEU A 31 11.91 -25.51 -22.67
N VAL A 32 10.84 -25.53 -21.87
CA VAL A 32 10.32 -26.76 -21.26
C VAL A 32 9.92 -27.77 -22.34
N MET A 33 9.26 -27.30 -23.40
CA MET A 33 8.92 -28.09 -24.58
C MET A 33 10.15 -28.70 -25.26
N ALA A 34 11.17 -27.87 -25.50
CA ALA A 34 12.39 -28.28 -26.17
C ALA A 34 13.15 -29.34 -25.35
N ILE A 35 13.18 -29.21 -24.03
CA ILE A 35 13.79 -30.19 -23.13
C ILE A 35 13.04 -31.53 -23.22
N ILE A 36 11.70 -31.52 -23.13
CA ILE A 36 10.89 -32.74 -23.21
C ILE A 36 11.10 -33.43 -24.57
N ALA A 37 11.04 -32.68 -25.67
CA ALA A 37 11.24 -33.21 -27.02
C ALA A 37 12.66 -33.79 -27.21
N ALA A 38 13.70 -33.10 -26.74
CA ALA A 38 15.07 -33.60 -26.80
C ALA A 38 15.24 -34.89 -26.00
N THR A 39 14.66 -34.96 -24.80
CA THR A 39 14.72 -36.15 -23.94
C THR A 39 14.01 -37.34 -24.59
N ALA A 40 12.86 -37.10 -25.23
CA ALA A 40 12.11 -38.11 -25.96
C ALA A 40 12.89 -38.67 -27.16
N ILE A 41 13.52 -37.80 -27.96
CA ILE A 41 14.33 -38.20 -29.12
C ILE A 41 15.54 -39.04 -28.67
N VAL A 42 16.23 -38.63 -27.61
CA VAL A 42 17.37 -39.37 -27.06
C VAL A 42 16.93 -40.74 -26.52
N ALA A 43 15.82 -40.81 -25.80
CA ALA A 43 15.27 -42.06 -25.30
C ALA A 43 14.87 -43.01 -26.44
N LEU A 44 14.18 -42.51 -27.48
CA LEU A 44 13.83 -43.27 -28.68
C LEU A 44 15.07 -43.79 -29.43
N GLY A 45 16.08 -42.93 -29.62
CA GLY A 45 17.34 -43.30 -30.25
C GLY A 45 18.09 -44.37 -29.47
N GLY A 46 18.10 -44.29 -28.13
CA GLY A 46 18.69 -45.28 -27.25
C GLY A 46 17.97 -46.64 -27.30
N ILE A 47 16.64 -46.64 -27.26
CA ILE A 47 15.81 -47.86 -27.32
C ILE A 47 16.04 -48.62 -28.63
N LEU A 48 16.14 -47.90 -29.76
CA LEU A 48 16.38 -48.52 -31.07
C LEU A 48 17.80 -49.11 -31.21
N GLN A 49 18.76 -48.68 -30.39
CA GLN A 49 20.14 -49.20 -30.40
C GLN A 49 20.34 -50.41 -29.48
N ILE A 50 19.45 -50.65 -28.52
CA ILE A 50 19.50 -51.80 -27.60
C ILE A 50 19.22 -53.10 -28.38
N GLY A 51 20.06 -54.12 -28.18
CA GLY A 51 20.10 -55.35 -28.99
C GLY A 51 18.78 -56.12 -29.09
N ILE A 52 17.88 -55.96 -28.12
CA ILE A 52 16.55 -56.60 -28.09
C ILE A 52 15.66 -56.08 -29.24
N PHE A 53 15.80 -54.82 -29.64
CA PHE A 53 15.01 -54.22 -30.72
C PHE A 53 15.61 -54.40 -32.12
N LYS A 54 16.88 -54.83 -32.23
CA LYS A 54 17.50 -55.14 -33.53
C LYS A 54 16.85 -56.35 -34.21
N ALA A 55 16.37 -57.32 -33.44
CA ALA A 55 15.74 -58.54 -33.94
C ALA A 55 14.25 -58.38 -34.31
N VAL A 56 13.63 -57.25 -33.96
CA VAL A 56 12.22 -56.97 -34.28
C VAL A 56 12.10 -56.53 -35.74
N SER A 57 11.09 -57.04 -36.45
CA SER A 57 10.87 -56.66 -37.85
C SER A 57 10.48 -55.19 -37.98
N ASP A 58 10.85 -54.56 -39.11
CA ASP A 58 10.69 -53.11 -39.29
C ASP A 58 9.23 -52.64 -39.26
N SER A 59 8.28 -53.51 -39.61
CA SER A 59 6.85 -53.22 -39.46
C SER A 59 6.45 -53.01 -38.00
N TYR A 60 6.93 -53.85 -37.08
CA TYR A 60 6.65 -53.71 -35.66
C TYR A 60 7.39 -52.51 -35.04
N LYS A 61 8.61 -52.20 -35.49
CA LYS A 61 9.32 -50.98 -35.07
C LYS A 61 8.53 -49.71 -35.43
N LYS A 62 7.96 -49.65 -36.65
CA LYS A 62 7.14 -48.51 -37.09
C LYS A 62 5.89 -48.35 -36.23
N ILE A 63 5.22 -49.46 -35.89
CA ILE A 63 4.04 -49.45 -35.01
C ILE A 63 4.43 -48.97 -33.60
N LEU A 64 5.55 -49.46 -33.06
CA LEU A 64 6.03 -49.09 -31.72
C LEU A 64 6.39 -47.59 -31.65
N VAL A 65 7.10 -47.08 -32.66
CA VAL A 65 7.44 -45.64 -32.75
C VAL A 65 6.17 -44.80 -32.92
N GLY A 66 5.21 -45.26 -33.72
CA GLY A 66 3.92 -44.59 -33.89
C GLY A 66 3.14 -44.51 -32.58
N ALA A 67 3.03 -45.61 -31.83
CA ALA A 67 2.38 -45.64 -30.52
C ALA A 67 3.08 -44.70 -29.53
N LEU A 68 4.41 -44.71 -29.51
CA LEU A 68 5.18 -43.83 -28.62
C LEU A 68 4.99 -42.34 -28.98
N LEU A 69 4.90 -41.99 -30.26
CA LEU A 69 4.61 -40.62 -30.70
C LEU A 69 3.22 -40.17 -30.25
N VAL A 70 2.21 -41.05 -30.32
CA VAL A 70 0.86 -40.74 -29.83
C VAL A 70 0.86 -40.54 -28.31
N GLU A 71 1.53 -41.41 -27.55
CA GLU A 71 1.66 -41.25 -26.09
C GLU A 71 2.43 -39.98 -25.70
N LEU A 72 3.51 -39.65 -26.42
CA LEU A 72 4.24 -38.40 -26.23
C LEU A 72 3.36 -37.19 -26.51
N THR A 73 2.53 -37.24 -27.54
CA THR A 73 1.60 -36.15 -27.87
C THR A 73 0.51 -36.01 -26.81
N ALA A 74 -0.01 -37.13 -26.29
CA ALA A 74 -1.01 -37.12 -25.21
C ALA A 74 -0.43 -36.61 -23.89
N ALA A 75 0.75 -37.09 -23.49
CA ALA A 75 1.48 -36.61 -22.33
C ALA A 75 1.82 -35.12 -22.48
N PHE A 76 2.17 -34.70 -23.69
CA PHE A 76 2.43 -33.31 -24.02
C PHE A 76 1.20 -32.41 -23.80
N ILE A 77 0.04 -32.80 -24.35
CA ILE A 77 -1.22 -32.08 -24.15
C ILE A 77 -1.60 -32.05 -22.67
N GLY A 78 -1.42 -33.17 -21.96
CA GLY A 78 -1.67 -33.25 -20.51
C GLY A 78 -0.81 -32.28 -19.71
N VAL A 79 0.51 -32.26 -19.93
CA VAL A 79 1.42 -31.33 -19.25
C VAL A 79 1.06 -29.89 -19.58
N TYR A 80 0.83 -29.57 -20.87
CA TYR A 80 0.45 -28.23 -21.29
C TYR A 80 -0.83 -27.73 -20.62
N GLN A 81 -1.84 -28.60 -20.48
CA GLN A 81 -3.08 -28.26 -19.77
C GLN A 81 -2.90 -28.09 -18.26
N THR A 82 -1.91 -28.76 -17.67
CA THR A 82 -1.60 -28.63 -16.23
C THR A 82 -0.68 -27.48 -15.89
N LEU A 83 -0.06 -26.84 -16.89
CA LEU A 83 0.74 -25.65 -16.63
C LEU A 83 -0.18 -24.55 -16.10
N PRO A 84 0.13 -23.95 -14.94
CA PRO A 84 -0.67 -22.85 -14.43
C PRO A 84 -0.68 -21.73 -15.48
N LYS A 85 -1.87 -21.18 -15.76
CA LYS A 85 -1.94 -19.93 -16.52
C LYS A 85 -1.14 -18.90 -15.75
N LEU A 86 0.00 -18.49 -16.31
CA LEU A 86 0.81 -17.41 -15.77
C LEU A 86 0.10 -16.09 -16.08
N GLU A 87 -0.99 -15.82 -15.36
CA GLU A 87 -1.64 -14.52 -15.33
C GLU A 87 -0.81 -13.63 -14.39
N PHE A 88 0.20 -12.96 -14.94
CA PHE A 88 0.86 -11.89 -14.21
C PHE A 88 -0.13 -10.76 -14.08
N LYS A 89 -0.64 -10.53 -12.87
CA LYS A 89 -1.43 -9.34 -12.57
C LYS A 89 -0.62 -8.12 -13.01
N LYS A 90 -1.16 -7.32 -13.93
CA LYS A 90 -0.47 -6.14 -14.46
C LYS A 90 -0.25 -5.19 -13.28
N ALA A 91 1.00 -4.92 -12.95
CA ALA A 91 1.35 -3.95 -11.92
C ALA A 91 1.37 -2.57 -12.57
N GLU A 92 0.43 -1.73 -12.20
CA GLU A 92 0.28 -0.37 -12.70
C GLU A 92 0.67 0.62 -11.61
N LYS A 93 1.35 1.68 -12.05
CA LYS A 93 1.78 2.76 -11.17
C LYS A 93 0.95 4.01 -11.46
N TYR A 94 0.45 4.65 -10.41
CA TYR A 94 -0.30 5.89 -10.52
C TYR A 94 0.26 6.98 -9.61
N ALA A 95 0.22 8.23 -10.05
CA ALA A 95 0.39 9.41 -9.22
C ALA A 95 -0.96 9.78 -8.62
N MET A 96 -1.01 10.02 -7.31
CA MET A 96 -2.20 10.49 -6.61
C MET A 96 -1.95 11.84 -5.95
N GLU A 97 -2.94 12.71 -6.06
CA GLU A 97 -2.99 13.99 -5.37
C GLU A 97 -4.35 14.11 -4.66
N ILE A 98 -4.32 14.51 -3.40
CA ILE A 98 -5.52 14.76 -2.59
C ILE A 98 -5.47 16.21 -2.10
N LYS A 99 -6.45 17.00 -2.52
CA LYS A 99 -6.62 18.40 -2.11
C LYS A 99 -7.67 18.48 -1.01
N TYR A 100 -7.25 18.76 0.21
CA TYR A 100 -8.16 18.85 1.36
C TYR A 100 -8.88 20.20 1.38
N SER A 101 -10.17 20.17 1.70
CA SER A 101 -10.95 21.38 2.00
C SER A 101 -10.66 21.86 3.43
N ASP A 102 -11.47 22.79 3.95
CA ASP A 102 -11.35 23.16 5.36
C ASP A 102 -11.80 22.02 6.28
N LEU A 103 -10.82 21.26 6.76
CA LEU A 103 -11.02 20.14 7.68
C LEU A 103 -11.36 20.59 9.11
N ILE A 104 -11.12 21.86 9.44
CA ILE A 104 -11.29 22.37 10.81
C ILE A 104 -12.77 22.54 11.11
N THR A 105 -13.48 23.31 10.28
CA THR A 105 -14.91 23.61 10.51
C THR A 105 -15.73 22.32 10.63
N GLY A 106 -15.58 21.40 9.67
CA GLY A 106 -16.29 20.12 9.72
C GLY A 106 -15.89 19.20 10.87
N TYR A 107 -14.67 19.32 11.42
CA TYR A 107 -14.29 18.58 12.61
C TYR A 107 -14.90 19.17 13.89
N VAL A 108 -14.89 20.50 14.03
CA VAL A 108 -15.46 21.23 15.17
C VAL A 108 -16.98 21.02 15.26
N ASP A 109 -17.67 20.89 14.12
CA ASP A 109 -19.11 20.63 14.11
C ASP A 109 -19.47 19.20 14.54
N ARG A 110 -18.53 18.24 14.43
CA ARG A 110 -18.76 16.82 14.76
C ARG A 110 -18.42 16.44 16.19
N ILE A 111 -17.62 17.25 16.89
CA ILE A 111 -17.30 17.00 18.31
C ILE A 111 -18.52 17.33 19.17
N GLN A 112 -18.93 16.37 20.01
CA GLN A 112 -20.12 16.49 20.86
C GLN A 112 -19.83 16.05 22.30
N GLY A 113 -20.70 16.48 23.23
CA GLY A 113 -20.65 16.06 24.63
C GLY A 113 -19.30 16.33 25.30
N TYR A 114 -18.73 15.29 25.92
CA TYR A 114 -17.45 15.39 26.62
C TYR A 114 -16.29 15.84 25.72
N GLN A 115 -16.27 15.42 24.44
CA GLN A 115 -15.24 15.84 23.49
C GLN A 115 -15.32 17.33 23.16
N ARG A 116 -16.54 17.89 23.16
CA ARG A 116 -16.74 19.34 22.97
C ARG A 116 -16.28 20.11 24.20
N SER A 117 -16.60 19.64 25.40
CA SER A 117 -16.09 20.20 26.65
C SER A 117 -14.56 20.18 26.71
N CYS A 118 -13.92 19.07 26.30
CA CYS A 118 -12.49 19.00 26.08
C CYS A 118 -12.04 20.14 25.16
N PHE A 119 -12.56 20.19 23.92
CA PHE A 119 -12.17 21.18 22.92
C PHE A 119 -12.32 22.65 23.37
N ASP A 120 -13.45 22.98 24.00
CA ASP A 120 -13.78 24.33 24.48
C ASP A 120 -12.87 24.73 25.64
N SER A 121 -12.57 23.80 26.56
CA SER A 121 -11.61 24.01 27.66
C SER A 121 -10.20 24.38 27.16
N PHE A 122 -9.84 24.03 25.92
CA PHE A 122 -8.56 24.40 25.30
C PHE A 122 -8.60 25.76 24.58
N HIS A 123 -9.77 26.25 24.17
CA HIS A 123 -9.91 27.51 23.44
C HIS A 123 -10.12 28.72 24.36
N GLU A 124 -10.38 28.50 25.65
CA GLU A 124 -10.43 29.59 26.63
C GLU A 124 -9.04 30.25 26.80
N PRO A 125 -8.93 31.58 26.64
CA PRO A 125 -7.66 32.28 26.49
C PRO A 125 -6.71 32.22 27.70
N ASN A 126 -7.15 31.71 28.86
CA ASN A 126 -6.38 31.77 30.12
C ASN A 126 -6.08 30.41 30.78
N ARG A 127 -6.27 29.27 30.09
CA ARG A 127 -5.91 27.96 30.66
C ARG A 127 -4.88 27.16 29.86
N LEU A 128 -4.93 27.15 28.53
CA LEU A 128 -4.17 26.18 27.73
C LEU A 128 -3.48 26.71 26.46
N ALA A 129 -3.60 28.01 26.11
CA ALA A 129 -2.70 28.63 25.12
C ALA A 129 -1.22 28.60 25.58
N SER A 130 -1.01 28.59 26.90
CA SER A 130 0.27 28.32 27.56
C SER A 130 0.81 26.91 27.29
N PHE A 131 -0.07 25.92 27.08
CA PHE A 131 0.36 24.54 26.78
C PHE A 131 1.02 24.42 25.40
N PHE A 132 0.57 25.13 24.36
CA PHE A 132 1.28 25.09 23.07
C PHE A 132 2.66 25.74 23.12
N ARG A 133 2.88 26.68 24.03
CA ARG A 133 4.22 27.21 24.32
C ARG A 133 5.07 26.22 25.11
N CYS A 134 4.43 25.27 25.80
CA CYS A 134 5.04 24.40 26.79
C CYS A 134 4.96 22.90 26.49
N GLU A 135 4.41 22.52 25.33
CA GLU A 135 4.18 21.13 24.93
C GLU A 135 5.47 20.34 25.03
N GLY A 136 6.60 20.88 24.55
CA GLY A 136 7.91 20.24 24.64
C GLY A 136 8.41 20.00 26.08
N TYR A 137 8.11 20.91 27.02
CA TYR A 137 8.53 20.77 28.42
C TYR A 137 7.65 19.78 29.17
N VAL A 138 6.33 19.89 29.05
CA VAL A 138 5.38 18.93 29.67
C VAL A 138 5.66 17.51 29.18
N ASN A 139 5.93 17.37 27.89
CA ASN A 139 6.32 16.11 27.30
C ASN A 139 7.62 15.54 27.91
N THR A 140 8.65 16.37 28.10
CA THR A 140 9.92 15.93 28.71
C THR A 140 9.71 15.53 30.16
N TYR A 141 8.90 16.30 30.88
CA TYR A 141 8.48 16.01 32.24
C TYR A 141 7.79 14.66 32.37
N THR A 142 6.82 14.31 31.51
CA THR A 142 6.14 13.01 31.60
C THR A 142 7.09 11.83 31.39
N VAL A 143 8.02 11.95 30.42
CA VAL A 143 9.01 10.89 30.15
C VAL A 143 9.97 10.72 31.32
N LEU A 144 10.46 11.83 31.88
CA LEU A 144 11.33 11.77 33.05
C LEU A 144 10.57 11.22 34.28
N SER A 145 9.30 11.58 34.46
CA SER A 145 8.45 11.05 35.52
C SER A 145 8.26 9.53 35.39
N ASP A 146 8.02 9.02 34.19
CA ASP A 146 7.97 7.57 33.94
C ASP A 146 9.32 6.89 34.20
N LEU A 147 10.44 7.55 33.83
CA LEU A 147 11.80 7.05 34.08
C LEU A 147 12.14 7.00 35.57
N THR A 148 11.65 7.94 36.39
CA THR A 148 11.89 7.92 37.84
C THR A 148 11.29 6.69 38.54
N GLN A 149 10.34 5.99 37.89
CA GLN A 149 9.81 4.71 38.36
C GLN A 149 10.78 3.53 38.13
N GLN A 150 11.86 3.74 37.38
CA GLN A 150 12.91 2.74 37.11
C GLN A 150 14.11 2.94 38.05
N ASN A 151 14.76 1.84 38.44
CA ASN A 151 15.94 1.89 39.30
C ASN A 151 17.09 2.67 38.63
N GLY A 152 17.59 3.72 39.30
CA GLY A 152 18.75 4.51 38.87
C GLY A 152 18.41 5.89 38.31
N PHE A 153 17.12 6.26 38.25
CA PHE A 153 16.66 7.54 37.68
C PHE A 153 15.81 8.38 38.66
N GLN A 154 15.86 8.09 39.95
CA GLN A 154 14.97 8.67 40.97
C GLN A 154 15.01 10.21 41.03
N ASP A 155 16.15 10.82 40.72
CA ASP A 155 16.32 12.29 40.79
C ASP A 155 16.20 12.98 39.42
N ALA A 156 15.95 12.24 38.34
CA ALA A 156 16.02 12.76 36.98
C ALA A 156 15.04 13.90 36.70
N VAL A 157 13.83 13.83 37.28
CA VAL A 157 12.83 14.91 37.18
C VAL A 157 13.31 16.15 37.94
N THR A 158 13.74 15.99 39.19
CA THR A 158 14.18 17.09 40.06
C THR A 158 15.36 17.84 39.44
N VAL A 159 16.38 17.11 39.00
CA VAL A 159 17.57 17.68 38.35
C VAL A 159 17.19 18.46 37.09
N TRP A 160 16.28 17.93 36.28
CA TRP A 160 15.84 18.62 35.08
C TRP A 160 15.00 19.86 35.39
N LEU A 161 14.08 19.79 36.36
CA LEU A 161 13.25 20.93 36.79
C LEU A 161 14.09 22.12 37.26
N ASP A 162 15.22 21.87 37.91
CA ASP A 162 16.14 22.92 38.39
C ASP A 162 16.84 23.68 37.27
N THR A 163 16.90 23.11 36.05
CA THR A 163 17.48 23.77 34.86
C THR A 163 16.50 24.68 34.13
N LEU A 164 15.23 24.68 34.51
CA LEU A 164 14.16 25.40 33.84
C LEU A 164 13.95 26.79 34.45
N ASN A 165 13.60 27.76 33.60
CA ASN A 165 13.17 29.07 34.07
C ASN A 165 11.73 29.02 34.62
N ASP A 166 11.29 30.11 35.26
CA ASP A 166 10.02 30.15 35.99
C ASP A 166 8.80 29.98 35.08
N GLU A 167 8.87 30.47 33.84
CA GLU A 167 7.83 30.25 32.83
C GLU A 167 7.64 28.75 32.52
N LYS A 168 8.74 28.02 32.31
CA LYS A 168 8.71 26.57 32.03
C LYS A 168 8.27 25.75 33.25
N ARG A 169 8.70 26.13 34.46
CA ARG A 169 8.26 25.48 35.72
C ARG A 169 6.77 25.72 35.98
N SER A 170 6.29 26.93 35.75
CA SER A 170 4.86 27.25 35.85
C SER A 170 4.02 26.41 34.89
N CYS A 171 4.53 26.10 33.70
CA CYS A 171 3.87 25.22 32.75
C CYS A 171 3.75 23.77 33.23
N ILE A 172 4.78 23.24 33.89
CA ILE A 172 4.75 21.88 34.42
C ILE A 172 3.81 21.78 35.63
N SER A 173 3.87 22.75 36.53
CA SER A 173 2.95 22.82 37.68
C SER A 173 1.49 22.94 37.23
N SER A 174 1.22 23.69 36.15
CA SER A 174 -0.11 23.76 35.55
C SER A 174 -0.54 22.41 34.97
N TYR A 175 0.36 21.67 34.33
CA TYR A 175 0.09 20.33 33.80
C TYR A 175 -0.26 19.33 34.91
N ASP A 176 0.51 19.27 36.00
CA ASP A 176 0.23 18.36 37.12
C ASP A 176 -1.18 18.57 37.69
N SER A 177 -1.64 19.82 37.75
CA SER A 177 -2.98 20.16 38.25
C SER A 177 -4.13 19.71 37.35
N ILE A 178 -3.87 19.40 36.06
CA ILE A 178 -4.90 19.06 35.05
C ILE A 178 -4.64 17.73 34.33
N GLN A 179 -3.71 16.91 34.83
CA GLN A 179 -3.19 15.71 34.16
C GLN A 179 -4.29 14.71 33.74
N ALA A 180 -5.29 14.48 34.59
CA ALA A 180 -6.38 13.55 34.31
C ALA A 180 -7.24 13.99 33.11
N VAL A 181 -7.64 15.26 33.09
CA VAL A 181 -8.38 15.88 31.98
C VAL A 181 -7.53 15.84 30.70
N PHE A 182 -6.22 16.07 30.83
CA PHE A 182 -5.31 16.01 29.70
C PHE A 182 -5.21 14.60 29.08
N SER A 183 -5.04 13.56 29.89
CA SER A 183 -4.96 12.18 29.38
C SER A 183 -6.22 11.78 28.63
N GLU A 184 -7.38 12.24 29.09
CA GLU A 184 -8.67 11.93 28.48
C GLU A 184 -8.94 12.75 27.20
N CYS A 185 -8.48 13.99 27.15
CA CYS A 185 -8.72 14.89 26.02
C CYS A 185 -7.62 14.90 24.93
N LYS A 186 -6.49 14.20 25.14
CA LYS A 186 -5.33 14.16 24.22
C LYS A 186 -5.69 13.75 22.79
N SER A 187 -6.62 12.81 22.62
CA SER A 187 -7.03 12.29 21.31
C SER A 187 -7.77 13.32 20.45
N VAL A 188 -8.67 14.09 21.07
CA VAL A 188 -9.45 15.18 20.44
C VAL A 188 -8.51 16.26 19.95
N LEU A 189 -7.58 16.69 20.79
CA LEU A 189 -6.59 17.69 20.42
C LEU A 189 -5.64 17.20 19.32
N GLY A 190 -5.09 16.00 19.48
CA GLY A 190 -4.19 15.44 18.46
C GLY A 190 -4.86 15.39 17.09
N ARG A 191 -6.17 15.09 17.03
CA ARG A 191 -6.94 15.10 15.78
C ARG A 191 -7.17 16.53 15.26
N TYR A 192 -7.48 17.50 16.13
CA TYR A 192 -7.57 18.92 15.73
C TYR A 192 -6.28 19.43 15.07
N HIS A 193 -5.10 19.17 15.66
CA HIS A 193 -3.83 19.65 15.11
C HIS A 193 -3.49 19.05 13.75
N ARG A 194 -3.75 17.76 13.57
CA ARG A 194 -3.58 17.10 12.28
C ARG A 194 -4.50 17.72 11.23
N ASN A 195 -5.77 17.91 11.57
CA ASN A 195 -6.74 18.56 10.68
C ASN A 195 -6.33 20.00 10.35
N LYS A 196 -5.86 20.78 11.33
CA LYS A 196 -5.37 22.14 11.11
C LYS A 196 -4.13 22.18 10.21
N SER A 197 -3.21 21.24 10.39
CA SER A 197 -1.98 21.17 9.60
C SER A 197 -2.28 20.78 8.15
N ALA A 198 -3.19 19.82 7.95
CA ALA A 198 -3.62 19.34 6.64
C ALA A 198 -4.66 20.22 5.93
N SER A 199 -5.41 21.06 6.66
CA SER A 199 -6.48 21.90 6.13
C SER A 199 -5.97 22.82 5.02
N ASN A 200 -6.74 22.90 3.93
CA ASN A 200 -6.40 23.63 2.70
C ASN A 200 -5.03 23.23 2.10
N GLY A 201 -4.53 22.05 2.46
CA GLY A 201 -3.27 21.50 1.97
C GLY A 201 -3.46 20.51 0.84
N ILE A 202 -2.35 20.21 0.17
CA ILE A 202 -2.28 19.20 -0.89
C ILE A 202 -1.36 18.09 -0.40
N GLY A 203 -1.89 16.86 -0.35
CA GLY A 203 -1.09 15.67 -0.15
C GLY A 203 -0.84 14.96 -1.47
N LYS A 204 0.29 14.26 -1.56
CA LYS A 204 0.76 13.62 -2.80
C LYS A 204 1.26 12.22 -2.50
N GLY A 205 1.05 11.30 -3.43
CA GLY A 205 1.49 9.94 -3.27
C GLY A 205 1.59 9.18 -4.59
N GLU A 206 2.01 7.94 -4.47
CA GLU A 206 2.10 6.98 -5.56
C GLU A 206 1.33 5.72 -5.17
N LEU A 207 0.55 5.18 -6.11
CA LEU A 207 -0.15 3.90 -5.97
C LEU A 207 0.58 2.87 -6.82
N TYR A 208 0.67 1.67 -6.26
CA TYR A 208 1.15 0.49 -6.96
C TYR A 208 0.03 -0.54 -6.84
N VAL A 209 -0.69 -0.75 -7.93
CA VAL A 209 -1.87 -1.62 -7.95
C VAL A 209 -1.65 -2.74 -8.94
N SER A 210 -2.03 -3.93 -8.53
CA SER A 210 -2.09 -5.11 -9.36
C SER A 210 -3.53 -5.25 -9.83
N VAL A 211 -3.73 -5.30 -11.16
CA VAL A 211 -5.05 -5.37 -11.77
C VAL A 211 -5.39 -6.81 -12.16
N ASP A 212 -6.53 -7.29 -11.67
CA ASP A 212 -7.13 -8.58 -12.05
C ASP A 212 -8.57 -8.34 -12.53
N LYS A 213 -8.74 -8.33 -13.86
CA LYS A 213 -9.99 -7.98 -14.55
C LYS A 213 -10.47 -6.59 -14.15
N ASN A 214 -11.38 -6.53 -13.18
CA ASN A 214 -12.00 -5.30 -12.67
C ASN A 214 -11.65 -5.05 -11.20
N HIS A 215 -10.74 -5.82 -10.61
CA HIS A 215 -10.31 -5.67 -9.22
C HIS A 215 -8.89 -5.11 -9.15
N TYR A 216 -8.69 -4.23 -8.18
CA TYR A 216 -7.42 -3.57 -7.91
C TYR A 216 -6.99 -3.91 -6.50
N GLU A 217 -5.77 -4.39 -6.33
CA GLU A 217 -5.18 -4.62 -5.01
C GLU A 217 -3.76 -4.10 -4.98
N GLY A 218 -3.36 -3.46 -3.90
CA GLY A 218 -2.02 -2.90 -3.85
C GLY A 218 -1.71 -2.05 -2.63
N VAL A 219 -0.77 -1.13 -2.80
CA VAL A 219 -0.31 -0.23 -1.76
C VAL A 219 -0.14 1.19 -2.29
N ALA A 220 -0.36 2.17 -1.43
CA ALA A 220 -0.08 3.58 -1.67
C ALA A 220 1.02 4.04 -0.71
N SER A 221 1.97 4.80 -1.24
CA SER A 221 2.88 5.63 -0.45
C SER A 221 2.40 7.07 -0.53
N TYR A 222 1.98 7.65 0.60
CA TYR A 222 1.27 8.93 0.61
C TYR A 222 1.81 9.92 1.64
N TYR A 223 2.15 11.12 1.18
CA TYR A 223 2.54 12.25 2.01
C TYR A 223 1.32 13.11 2.31
N PHE A 224 0.95 13.18 3.59
CA PHE A 224 -0.02 14.16 4.05
C PHE A 224 0.54 15.58 3.88
N PRO A 225 -0.32 16.61 3.76
CA PRO A 225 0.16 17.97 3.57
C PRO A 225 1.08 18.40 4.72
N LYS A 226 2.24 18.98 4.37
CA LYS A 226 3.28 19.46 5.30
C LYS A 226 3.99 18.37 6.12
N GLU A 227 3.70 17.10 5.86
CA GLU A 227 4.46 15.98 6.44
C GLU A 227 5.65 15.62 5.57
N THR A 228 6.76 15.22 6.21
CA THR A 228 8.00 14.84 5.52
C THR A 228 8.14 13.34 5.31
N ARG A 229 7.28 12.54 5.97
CA ARG A 229 7.32 11.08 5.90
C ARG A 229 6.05 10.54 5.24
N PRO A 230 6.18 9.58 4.32
CA PRO A 230 5.01 8.95 3.72
C PRO A 230 4.36 7.99 4.71
N VAL A 231 3.06 7.85 4.57
CA VAL A 231 2.26 6.80 5.18
C VAL A 231 2.01 5.74 4.12
N ILE A 232 2.17 4.48 4.50
CA ILE A 232 1.80 3.35 3.65
C ILE A 232 0.33 3.00 3.91
N LEU A 233 -0.44 2.92 2.82
CA LEU A 233 -1.85 2.58 2.82
C LEU A 233 -2.03 1.28 2.02
N GLN A 234 -2.85 0.36 2.53
CA GLN A 234 -3.31 -0.77 1.74
C GLN A 234 -4.46 -0.30 0.84
N ILE A 235 -4.46 -0.75 -0.41
CA ILE A 235 -5.46 -0.38 -1.40
C ILE A 235 -6.22 -1.63 -1.79
N SER A 236 -7.54 -1.53 -1.77
CA SER A 236 -8.43 -2.42 -2.51
C SER A 236 -9.35 -1.58 -3.36
N GLY A 237 -9.71 -2.04 -4.55
CA GLY A 237 -10.55 -1.27 -5.45
C GLY A 237 -11.24 -2.13 -6.48
N ARG A 238 -12.22 -1.54 -7.15
CA ARG A 238 -12.94 -2.18 -8.23
C ARG A 238 -13.41 -1.16 -9.25
N MET A 239 -13.40 -1.58 -10.52
CA MET A 239 -14.09 -0.88 -11.59
C MET A 239 -15.60 -1.11 -11.40
N ILE A 240 -16.37 -0.03 -11.35
CA ILE A 240 -17.83 -0.07 -11.16
C ILE A 240 -18.53 -0.12 -12.52
N ASP A 241 -18.07 0.71 -13.45
CA ASP A 241 -18.50 0.77 -14.84
C ASP A 241 -17.32 1.25 -15.72
N ASP A 242 -17.55 1.46 -17.01
CA ASP A 242 -16.53 1.85 -17.98
C ASP A 242 -15.82 3.18 -17.67
N GLN A 243 -16.37 4.00 -16.75
CA GLN A 243 -15.85 5.32 -16.41
C GLN A 243 -15.51 5.50 -14.93
N HIS A 244 -16.02 4.65 -14.04
CA HIS A 244 -15.88 4.82 -12.59
C HIS A 244 -15.06 3.72 -11.92
N ILE A 245 -14.16 4.14 -11.02
CA ILE A 245 -13.36 3.26 -10.16
C ILE A 245 -13.58 3.65 -8.71
N SER A 246 -13.85 2.67 -7.85
CA SER A 246 -13.81 2.85 -6.39
C SER A 246 -12.48 2.31 -5.85
N PHE A 247 -11.80 3.12 -5.04
CA PHE A 247 -10.67 2.72 -4.23
C PHE A 247 -10.99 2.90 -2.75
N ARG A 248 -10.75 1.86 -1.98
CA ARG A 248 -10.70 1.88 -0.53
C ARG A 248 -9.25 1.86 -0.08
N PHE A 249 -8.93 2.80 0.79
CA PHE A 249 -7.63 2.92 1.43
C PHE A 249 -7.78 2.53 2.89
N ASP A 250 -7.03 1.52 3.31
CA ASP A 250 -6.98 1.08 4.70
C ASP A 250 -5.59 1.39 5.26
N GLN A 251 -5.58 2.12 6.37
CA GLN A 251 -4.38 2.43 7.12
C GLN A 251 -4.37 1.58 8.40
N SER A 252 -3.32 0.79 8.58
CA SER A 252 -3.10 0.07 9.83
C SER A 252 -2.81 1.03 10.98
N ALA A 253 -3.04 0.55 12.21
CA ALA A 253 -2.59 1.24 13.41
C ALA A 253 -1.09 1.58 13.26
N SER A 254 -0.74 2.84 13.49
CA SER A 254 0.62 3.33 13.28
C SER A 254 0.98 4.36 14.35
N ALA A 255 2.20 4.89 14.31
CA ALA A 255 2.54 6.05 15.11
C ALA A 255 3.24 7.10 14.24
N ILE A 256 2.83 8.36 14.37
CA ILE A 256 3.44 9.48 13.64
C ILE A 256 4.53 10.08 14.52
N GLU A 257 5.70 10.31 13.96
CA GLU A 257 6.74 11.07 14.65
C GLU A 257 6.46 12.57 14.54
N PHE A 258 6.21 13.23 15.67
CA PHE A 258 6.04 14.67 15.78
C PHE A 258 7.03 15.19 16.83
N ASN A 259 7.91 16.13 16.44
CA ASN A 259 8.97 16.68 17.31
C ASN A 259 9.76 15.59 18.07
N SER A 260 10.24 14.57 17.36
CA SER A 260 11.01 13.43 17.91
C SER A 260 10.20 12.48 18.83
N ARG A 261 8.87 12.42 18.69
CA ARG A 261 7.99 11.51 19.47
C ARG A 261 6.95 10.80 18.64
N TYR A 262 6.64 9.56 19.00
CA TYR A 262 5.62 8.75 18.33
C TYR A 262 4.23 8.95 18.95
N ILE A 263 3.30 9.52 18.20
CA ILE A 263 1.89 9.65 18.58
C ILE A 263 1.14 8.45 17.98
N PRO A 264 0.53 7.57 18.80
CA PRO A 264 -0.25 6.45 18.29
C PRO A 264 -1.44 6.98 17.47
N ARG A 265 -1.69 6.30 16.36
CA ARG A 265 -2.75 6.58 15.40
C ARG A 265 -3.54 5.30 15.22
N ASP A 266 -4.82 5.39 15.58
CA ASP A 266 -5.79 4.33 15.35
C ASP A 266 -5.87 4.00 13.86
N PRO A 267 -6.21 2.74 13.51
CA PRO A 267 -6.46 2.38 12.14
C PRO A 267 -7.60 3.25 11.57
N ALA A 268 -7.49 3.58 10.30
CA ALA A 268 -8.45 4.43 9.62
C ALA A 268 -8.64 3.92 8.20
N SER A 269 -9.85 4.06 7.67
CA SER A 269 -10.15 3.77 6.28
C SER A 269 -10.94 4.90 5.65
N PHE A 270 -10.77 5.06 4.35
CA PHE A 270 -11.56 5.99 3.56
C PHE A 270 -11.75 5.45 2.14
N GLU A 271 -12.85 5.83 1.52
CA GLU A 271 -13.18 5.46 0.15
C GLU A 271 -13.10 6.69 -0.76
N VAL A 272 -12.64 6.44 -1.97
CA VAL A 272 -12.56 7.41 -3.05
C VAL A 272 -13.25 6.81 -4.27
N CYS A 273 -14.26 7.51 -4.77
CA CYS A 273 -14.87 7.21 -6.05
C CYS A 273 -14.29 8.17 -7.08
N LEU A 274 -13.71 7.64 -8.15
CA LEU A 274 -13.06 8.38 -9.23
C LEU A 274 -13.82 8.15 -10.54
N LYS A 275 -13.98 9.21 -11.31
CA LYS A 275 -14.51 9.18 -12.68
C LYS A 275 -13.40 9.55 -13.64
N GLN A 276 -13.25 8.79 -14.72
CA GLN A 276 -12.33 9.14 -15.80
C GLN A 276 -12.89 10.32 -16.59
N ASN A 277 -12.07 11.34 -16.79
CA ASN A 277 -12.40 12.47 -17.65
C ASN A 277 -11.92 12.22 -19.10
N GLU A 278 -12.27 13.14 -20.00
CA GLU A 278 -11.94 13.04 -21.44
C GLU A 278 -10.42 13.00 -21.72
N SER A 279 -9.59 13.49 -20.77
CA SER A 279 -8.13 13.45 -20.86
C SER A 279 -7.50 12.17 -20.30
N GLY A 280 -8.32 11.20 -19.89
CA GLY A 280 -7.87 9.93 -19.30
C GLY A 280 -7.46 10.03 -17.83
N LEU A 281 -7.63 11.20 -17.19
CA LEU A 281 -7.34 11.42 -15.77
C LEU A 281 -8.54 10.97 -14.92
N TYR A 282 -8.27 10.27 -13.82
CA TYR A 282 -9.30 9.88 -12.86
C TYR A 282 -9.45 10.95 -11.79
N GLU A 283 -10.62 11.57 -11.68
CA GLU A 283 -10.92 12.63 -10.70
C GLU A 283 -12.17 12.29 -9.89
N GLY A 284 -12.17 12.66 -8.62
CA GLY A 284 -13.27 12.34 -7.74
C GLY A 284 -13.18 12.95 -6.36
N LYS A 285 -13.95 12.41 -5.43
CA LYS A 285 -14.09 12.93 -4.07
C LYS A 285 -13.77 11.86 -3.04
N MET A 286 -13.08 12.27 -1.97
CA MET A 286 -12.88 11.44 -0.80
C MET A 286 -14.12 11.52 0.09
N ILE A 287 -14.72 10.37 0.38
CA ILE A 287 -15.99 10.29 1.11
C ILE A 287 -15.73 9.57 2.43
N ILE A 288 -16.10 10.23 3.52
CA ILE A 288 -16.06 9.68 4.88
C ILE A 288 -17.50 9.61 5.37
N GLY A 289 -18.18 8.48 5.15
CA GLY A 289 -19.55 8.28 5.59
C GLY A 289 -20.11 6.90 5.25
N GLU A 290 -21.06 6.43 6.07
CA GLU A 290 -21.83 5.21 5.79
C GLU A 290 -22.89 5.49 4.70
N GLY A 291 -23.14 4.53 3.81
CA GLY A 291 -24.23 4.58 2.83
C GLY A 291 -23.90 5.12 1.44
N PHE A 292 -22.67 5.56 1.18
CA PHE A 292 -22.23 5.93 -0.18
C PHE A 292 -21.96 4.67 -1.02
N GLN A 293 -22.48 4.63 -2.24
CA GLN A 293 -22.15 3.62 -3.24
C GLN A 293 -21.66 4.28 -4.53
N CYS A 294 -20.38 4.10 -4.85
CA CYS A 294 -19.77 4.60 -6.09
C CYS A 294 -20.54 4.04 -7.30
N GLY A 295 -20.85 4.90 -8.27
CA GLY A 295 -21.61 4.57 -9.51
C GLY A 295 -23.13 4.69 -9.40
N GLU A 296 -23.72 4.50 -8.21
CA GLU A 296 -25.18 4.68 -8.01
C GLU A 296 -25.53 6.06 -7.45
N SER A 297 -24.58 6.67 -6.76
CA SER A 297 -24.75 7.95 -6.07
C SER A 297 -24.19 9.11 -6.88
N ASN A 298 -24.95 10.21 -6.96
CA ASN A 298 -24.44 11.46 -7.55
C ASN A 298 -23.31 12.02 -6.68
N ILE A 299 -22.06 11.90 -7.14
CA ILE A 299 -20.86 12.34 -6.40
C ILE A 299 -20.89 13.83 -6.04
N ASP A 300 -21.72 14.63 -6.73
CA ASP A 300 -21.88 16.06 -6.47
C ASP A 300 -22.75 16.39 -5.26
N GLU A 301 -23.60 15.46 -4.84
CA GLU A 301 -24.51 15.66 -3.71
C GLU A 301 -23.88 15.33 -2.35
N TYR A 302 -22.74 14.63 -2.34
CA TYR A 302 -22.06 14.25 -1.10
C TYR A 302 -21.12 15.35 -0.60
N LYS A 303 -21.21 15.64 0.70
CA LYS A 303 -20.25 16.49 1.39
C LYS A 303 -18.88 15.80 1.41
N SER A 304 -18.03 16.20 0.49
CA SER A 304 -16.63 15.78 0.45
C SER A 304 -15.77 16.66 1.35
N ILE A 305 -14.75 16.04 1.95
CA ILE A 305 -13.70 16.76 2.68
C ILE A 305 -12.40 16.90 1.86
N ALA A 306 -12.32 16.27 0.68
CA ALA A 306 -11.18 16.40 -0.22
C ALA A 306 -11.52 16.00 -1.67
N THR A 307 -10.85 16.65 -2.63
CA THR A 307 -10.87 16.24 -4.03
C THR A 307 -9.65 15.36 -4.31
N VAL A 308 -9.83 14.26 -5.04
CA VAL A 308 -8.77 13.30 -5.36
C VAL A 308 -8.59 13.23 -6.86
N SER A 309 -7.33 13.23 -7.31
CA SER A 309 -6.97 12.99 -8.70
C SER A 309 -5.90 11.91 -8.79
N VAL A 310 -6.08 10.96 -9.70
CA VAL A 310 -5.16 9.84 -9.95
C VAL A 310 -4.84 9.80 -11.45
N ARG A 311 -3.55 9.74 -11.78
CA ARG A 311 -3.05 9.61 -13.15
C ARG A 311 -2.08 8.45 -13.27
N GLU A 312 -2.17 7.69 -14.35
CA GLU A 312 -1.20 6.64 -14.63
C GLU A 312 0.20 7.26 -14.86
N ILE A 313 1.24 6.62 -14.33
CA ILE A 313 2.65 6.96 -14.56
C ILE A 313 3.21 5.80 -15.39
N LEU A 314 3.49 6.09 -16.66
CA LEU A 314 4.20 5.18 -17.58
C LEU A 314 5.66 5.00 -17.17
#